data_AF-I1R8A5-F1
#
_entry.id   AF-I1R8A5-F1
#
_cell.length_a   1.000
_cell.length_b   1.000
_cell.length_c   1.000
_cell.angle_alpha   90.00
_cell.angle_beta   90.00
_cell.angle_gamma   90.00
#
_symmetry.space_group_name_H-M   'P 1'
#
loop_
_entity.id
_entity.type
_entity.pdbx_description
1 polymer ?
#
loop_
_entity_poly.entity_id
_entity_poly.type
_entity_poly.pdbx_seq_one_letter_code
_entity_poly.pdbx_strand_id
1 'polypeptide(L)'
;MGGGDGDEVLLLPEPRPRRGLASWALDLLERAAVRLGHDASKPLYWLSGNFAPVHHETPPAPALPVRGHLPECLNGEFVRVG
;
A
#
# COMPACT_ATOMS: atom_id res chain seq x y z
N MET A 1 40.26 10.00 -2.57
CA MET A 1 40.18 9.39 -1.23
C MET A 1 38.77 9.61 -0.72
N GLY A 2 38.06 8.52 -0.41
CA GLY A 2 36.64 8.47 0.03
C GLY A 2 35.69 8.24 -1.17
N GLY A 3 35.30 7.03 -1.55
CA GLY A 3 35.32 5.75 -0.82
C GLY A 3 34.06 5.61 0.03
N GLY A 4 32.93 5.35 -0.62
CA GLY A 4 31.62 5.19 0.00
C GLY A 4 30.62 4.61 -0.99
N ASP A 5 30.98 3.47 -1.59
CA ASP A 5 30.04 2.62 -2.32
C ASP A 5 29.20 1.91 -1.25
N GLY A 6 28.20 2.63 -0.75
CA GLY A 6 27.20 2.09 0.14
C GLY A 6 26.30 1.20 -0.70
N ASP A 7 26.63 -0.08 -0.74
CA ASP A 7 25.83 -1.13 -1.36
C ASP A 7 24.43 -1.08 -0.73
N GLU A 8 23.50 -0.38 -1.39
CA GLU A 8 22.12 -0.25 -0.98
C GLU A 8 21.47 -1.61 -1.18
N VAL A 9 21.47 -2.41 -0.12
CA VAL A 9 20.87 -3.75 -0.13
C VAL A 9 19.36 -3.58 -0.22
N LEU A 10 18.86 -3.48 -1.45
CA LEU A 10 17.45 -3.57 -1.78
C LEU A 10 16.99 -5.00 -1.47
N LEU A 11 16.47 -5.22 -0.27
CA LEU A 11 15.83 -6.48 0.11
C LEU A 11 14.49 -6.57 -0.62
N LEU A 12 14.53 -7.07 -1.86
CA LEU A 12 13.33 -7.34 -2.64
C LEU A 12 12.54 -8.44 -1.90
N PRO A 13 11.32 -8.16 -1.41
CA PRO A 13 10.49 -9.21 -0.82
C PRO A 13 10.14 -10.18 -1.94
N GLU A 14 10.71 -11.39 -1.89
CA GLU A 14 10.40 -12.45 -2.85
C GLU A 14 9.50 -13.50 -2.18
N PRO A 15 8.18 -13.24 -2.06
CA PRO A 15 7.27 -14.19 -1.47
C PRO A 15 7.24 -15.46 -2.33
N ARG A 16 7.33 -16.62 -1.69
CA ARG A 16 7.15 -17.94 -2.34
C ARG A 16 5.81 -18.54 -1.94
N PRO A 17 4.69 -18.06 -2.49
CA PRO A 17 3.37 -18.54 -2.11
C PRO A 17 3.24 -20.02 -2.51
N ARG A 18 3.01 -20.86 -1.50
CA ARG A 18 2.70 -22.29 -1.70
C ARG A 18 1.20 -22.47 -1.66
N ARG A 19 0.55 -22.48 -2.84
CA ARG A 19 -0.87 -22.79 -2.95
C ARG A 19 -1.07 -24.30 -2.91
N GLY A 20 -1.72 -24.79 -1.86
CA GLY A 20 -2.00 -26.22 -1.66
C GLY A 20 -3.45 -26.46 -1.26
N LEU A 21 -3.87 -27.73 -1.24
CA LEU A 21 -5.22 -28.10 -0.81
C LEU A 21 -5.51 -27.66 0.64
N ALA A 22 -4.49 -27.70 1.50
CA ALA A 22 -4.58 -27.23 2.88
C ALA A 22 -4.84 -25.72 2.97
N SER A 23 -4.15 -24.88 2.17
CA SER A 23 -4.39 -23.43 2.18
C SER A 23 -5.80 -23.11 1.70
N TRP A 24 -6.28 -23.80 0.66
CA TRP A 24 -7.64 -23.63 0.17
C TRP A 24 -8.70 -24.00 1.24
N ALA A 25 -8.49 -25.11 1.96
CA ALA A 25 -9.41 -25.52 3.01
C ALA A 25 -9.45 -24.50 4.16
N LEU A 26 -8.29 -23.94 4.53
CA LEU A 26 -8.20 -22.88 5.54
C LEU A 26 -8.91 -21.60 5.08
N ASP A 27 -8.69 -21.14 3.85
CA ASP A 27 -9.37 -19.97 3.27
C ASP A 27 -10.90 -20.15 3.29
N LEU A 28 -11.39 -21.36 3.01
CA LEU A 28 -12.82 -21.66 3.03
C LEU A 28 -13.41 -21.58 4.45
N LEU A 29 -12.71 -22.15 5.43
CA LEU A 29 -13.12 -22.11 6.84
C LEU A 29 -13.12 -20.67 7.37
N GLU A 30 -12.07 -19.90 7.08
CA GLU A 30 -11.97 -18.48 7.45
C GLU A 30 -13.14 -17.69 6.85
N ARG A 31 -13.40 -17.86 5.55
CA ARG A 31 -14.49 -17.15 4.87
C ARG A 31 -15.86 -17.47 5.47
N ALA A 32 -16.09 -18.72 5.89
CA ALA A 32 -17.32 -19.11 6.56
C ALA A 32 -17.44 -18.42 7.94
N ALA A 33 -16.36 -18.45 8.74
CA ALA A 33 -16.33 -17.82 10.05
C ALA A 33 -16.56 -16.30 9.98
N VAL A 34 -15.87 -15.60 9.07
CA VAL A 34 -16.02 -14.16 8.86
C VAL A 34 -17.45 -13.81 8.44
N ARG A 35 -18.06 -14.57 7.52
CA ARG A 35 -19.43 -14.31 7.07
C ARG A 35 -20.46 -14.48 8.18
N LEU A 36 -20.25 -15.43 9.09
CA LEU A 36 -21.15 -15.66 10.22
C LEU A 36 -20.97 -14.62 11.34
N GLY A 37 -19.75 -14.08 11.51
CA GLY A 37 -19.43 -13.11 12.57
C GLY A 37 -19.47 -11.63 12.14
N HIS A 38 -19.48 -11.33 10.84
CA HIS A 38 -19.44 -9.96 10.34
C HIS A 38 -20.84 -9.35 10.28
N ASP A 39 -21.04 -8.30 11.08
CA ASP A 39 -22.24 -7.48 11.05
C ASP A 39 -22.06 -6.30 10.10
N ALA A 40 -22.58 -6.44 8.88
CA ALA A 40 -22.48 -5.41 7.83
C ALA A 40 -23.30 -4.14 8.14
N SER A 41 -24.15 -4.14 9.17
CA SER A 41 -24.90 -2.95 9.59
C SER A 41 -24.04 -1.96 10.39
N LYS A 42 -22.88 -2.41 10.90
CA LYS A 42 -21.97 -1.57 11.67
C LYS A 42 -21.12 -0.70 10.75
N PRO A 43 -21.00 0.60 11.03
CA PRO A 43 -20.20 1.52 10.22
C PRO A 43 -18.70 1.23 10.34
N LEU A 44 -18.01 1.18 9.19
CA LEU A 44 -16.55 1.02 9.09
C LEU A 44 -15.86 2.38 8.99
N TYR A 45 -15.82 3.13 10.09
CA TYR A 45 -15.31 4.51 10.10
C TYR A 45 -13.85 4.64 9.62
N TRP A 46 -13.01 3.64 9.93
CA TRP A 46 -11.58 3.66 9.61
C TRP A 46 -11.25 3.18 8.19
N LEU A 47 -12.23 2.68 7.46
CA LEU A 47 -12.06 2.18 6.09
C LEU A 47 -13.01 2.87 5.11
N SER A 48 -13.56 4.04 5.49
CA SER A 48 -14.51 4.79 4.67
C SER A 48 -14.05 6.23 4.44
N GLY A 49 -14.56 6.84 3.36
CA GLY A 49 -14.18 8.19 2.96
C GLY A 49 -12.68 8.32 2.70
N ASN A 50 -12.06 9.37 3.23
CA ASN A 50 -10.63 9.66 3.06
C ASN A 50 -9.69 8.68 3.78
N PHE A 51 -10.23 7.80 4.65
CA PHE A 51 -9.47 6.73 5.31
C PHE A 51 -9.58 5.39 4.57
N ALA A 52 -10.41 5.31 3.53
CA ALA A 52 -10.50 4.12 2.71
C ALA A 52 -9.18 3.91 1.92
N PRO A 53 -8.74 2.65 1.74
CA PRO A 53 -7.60 2.36 0.91
C PRO A 53 -7.88 2.74 -0.55
N VAL A 54 -6.89 3.30 -1.23
CA VAL A 54 -6.94 3.48 -2.68
C VAL A 54 -6.68 2.12 -3.33
N HIS A 55 -7.64 1.61 -4.10
CA HIS A 55 -7.57 0.25 -4.67
C HIS A 55 -6.46 0.04 -5.69
N HIS A 56 -5.96 1.12 -6.29
CA HIS A 56 -4.96 1.08 -7.33
C HIS A 56 -3.80 2.00 -6.98
N GLU A 57 -2.59 1.47 -7.11
CA GLU A 57 -1.39 2.28 -7.03
C GLU A 57 -1.39 3.27 -8.20
N THR A 58 -1.12 4.54 -7.89
CA THR A 58 -1.02 5.59 -8.90
C THR A 58 0.39 5.54 -9.48
N PRO A 59 0.56 5.34 -10.81
CA PRO A 59 1.89 5.38 -11.42
C PRO A 59 2.50 6.79 -11.31
N PRO A 60 3.83 6.94 -11.51
CA PRO A 60 4.46 8.25 -11.53
C PRO A 60 3.76 9.21 -12.49
N ALA A 61 3.30 10.35 -11.97
CA ALA A 61 2.56 11.36 -12.71
C ALA A 61 3.34 12.69 -12.72
N PRO A 62 4.25 12.90 -13.70
CA PRO A 62 5.01 14.15 -13.80
C PRO A 62 4.12 15.32 -14.22
N ALA A 63 4.56 16.54 -13.90
CA ALA A 63 3.94 17.80 -14.35
C ALA A 63 2.45 17.96 -13.99
N LEU A 64 2.08 17.62 -12.74
CA LEU A 64 0.75 17.92 -12.21
C LEU A 64 0.43 19.42 -12.33
N PRO A 65 -0.82 19.79 -12.63
CA PRO A 65 -1.19 21.19 -12.85
C PRO A 65 -1.00 22.02 -11.59
N VAL A 66 -0.14 23.04 -11.68
CA VAL A 66 0.10 23.99 -10.60
C VAL A 66 -0.84 25.18 -10.76
N ARG A 67 -1.55 25.53 -9.67
CA ARG A 67 -2.30 26.78 -9.57
C ARG A 67 -1.47 27.78 -8.76
N GLY A 68 -1.21 28.96 -9.32
CA GLY A 68 -0.37 29.98 -8.69
C GLY A 68 1.13 29.81 -9.03
N HIS A 69 2.01 30.08 -8.08
CA HIS A 69 3.46 30.03 -8.26
C HIS A 69 4.10 29.07 -7.25
N LEU A 70 4.87 28.09 -7.76
CA LEU A 70 5.70 27.19 -6.95
C LEU A 70 7.15 27.72 -6.98
N PRO A 71 7.75 28.11 -5.85
CA PRO A 71 9.11 28.63 -5.81
C PRO A 71 10.15 27.62 -6.30
N GLU A 72 11.08 28.07 -7.14
CA GLU A 72 12.15 27.21 -7.69
C GLU A 72 13.07 26.62 -6.62
N CYS A 73 13.15 27.26 -5.44
CA CYS A 73 13.94 26.75 -4.31
C CYS A 73 13.30 25.53 -3.62
N LEU A 74 12.02 25.22 -3.88
CA LEU A 74 11.37 24.00 -3.39
C LEU A 74 11.60 22.85 -4.36
N ASN A 75 12.83 22.35 -4.40
CA ASN A 75 13.26 21.28 -5.27
C ASN A 75 13.68 20.04 -4.45
N GLY A 76 12.73 19.13 -4.24
CA GLY A 76 12.92 17.89 -3.49
C GLY A 76 11.71 16.97 -3.60
N GLU A 77 11.72 15.88 -2.83
CA GLU A 77 10.63 14.91 -2.81
C GLU A 77 9.88 14.97 -1.47
N PHE A 78 8.54 14.99 -1.54
CA PHE A 78 7.70 14.85 -0.36
C PHE A 78 7.17 13.42 -0.27
N VAL A 79 7.73 12.63 0.63
CA VAL A 79 7.34 11.24 0.86
C VAL A 79 6.55 11.12 2.17
N ARG A 80 5.40 10.44 2.12
CA ARG A 80 4.60 10.11 3.31
C ARG A 80 4.17 8.65 3.26
N VAL A 81 4.37 7.94 4.36
CA VAL A 81 3.95 6.54 4.55
C VAL A 81 2.72 6.51 5.44
N GLY A 82 1.75 5.64 5.16
CA GLY A 82 0.50 5.48 5.90
C GLY A 82 -0.22 4.18 5.56
#